data_AF-A0A7Y0L0A5-F1
#
_entry.id   AF-A0A7Y0L0A5-F1
#
_cell.length_a   1.000
_cell.length_b   1.000
_cell.length_c   1.000
_cell.angle_alpha   90.00
_cell.angle_beta   90.00
_cell.angle_gamma   90.00
#
_symmetry.space_group_name_H-M   'P 1'
#
loop_
_entity.id
_entity.type
_entity.pdbx_description
1 polymer ?
#
loop_
_entity_poly.entity_id
_entity_poly.type
_entity_poly.pdbx_seq_one_letter_code
_entity_poly.pdbx_strand_id
1 'polypeptide(L)'
;MIPATVHPMIVHFPIALLFTAFLLDLIAIWRQDRDWAQAAMVLLWLTLISVVFAIAAGLYAETKILVPPTVRPILAAHRRDGLITGALIAVVVILRMRTHAIWRTTAKGNERLSWSRAIKPWYPALGAYALGLIMISATGVVGGSMVYDHGLGVATAPAPNLVSSAKNKPPVTPATNSGNVAAGRALYASTCSRCHGPTPPFTHSLVSSMGASGMENFISTRMPPGNPVSKAAAKQLVAYFNSL
;
A
#
# COMPACT_ATOMS: atom_id res chain seq x y z
N MET A 1 17.76 -2.87 -14.69
CA MET A 1 16.44 -2.40 -15.18
C MET A 1 15.61 -2.03 -13.95
N ILE A 2 14.99 -0.84 -13.92
CA ILE A 2 14.18 -0.40 -12.76
C ILE A 2 12.83 -1.12 -12.82
N PRO A 3 12.40 -1.83 -11.76
CA PRO A 3 11.14 -2.57 -11.76
C PRO A 3 9.93 -1.62 -11.71
N ALA A 4 8.81 -2.03 -12.29
CA ALA A 4 7.55 -1.26 -12.24
C ALA A 4 7.01 -1.08 -10.80
N THR A 5 7.46 -1.91 -9.86
CA THR A 5 7.13 -1.84 -8.43
C THR A 5 7.85 -0.72 -7.67
N VAL A 6 8.71 0.05 -8.33
CA VAL A 6 9.44 1.17 -7.71
C VAL A 6 8.50 2.27 -7.19
N HIS A 7 7.37 2.51 -7.86
CA HIS A 7 6.41 3.54 -7.44
C HIS A 7 5.80 3.25 -6.06
N PRO A 8 5.22 2.05 -5.81
CA PRO A 8 4.77 1.65 -4.46
C PRO A 8 5.84 1.76 -3.37
N MET A 9 7.12 1.57 -3.69
CA MET A 9 8.20 1.75 -2.71
C MET A 9 8.38 3.23 -2.36
N ILE A 10 8.34 4.12 -3.35
CA ILE A 10 8.63 5.55 -3.17
C ILE A 10 7.46 6.31 -2.54
N VAL A 11 6.20 5.92 -2.79
CA VAL A 11 5.02 6.64 -2.25
C VAL A 11 4.91 6.64 -0.72
N HIS A 12 5.59 5.74 -0.02
CA HIS A 12 5.59 5.72 1.44
C HIS A 12 6.30 6.95 2.04
N PHE A 13 7.31 7.48 1.36
CA PHE A 13 8.06 8.64 1.83
C PHE A 13 7.20 9.92 1.92
N PRO A 14 6.53 10.39 0.86
CA PRO A 14 5.71 11.59 0.96
C PRO A 14 4.56 11.42 1.95
N ILE A 15 4.00 10.21 2.10
CA ILE A 15 2.98 9.92 3.11
C ILE A 15 3.57 10.09 4.51
N ALA A 16 4.59 9.31 4.86
CA ALA A 16 5.16 9.31 6.21
C ALA A 16 5.72 10.70 6.60
N LEU A 17 6.41 11.36 5.68
CA LEU A 17 7.01 12.67 5.91
C LEU A 17 5.94 13.76 6.10
N LEU A 18 4.85 13.75 5.31
CA LEU A 18 3.76 14.71 5.48
C LEU A 18 3.07 14.54 6.84
N PHE A 19 2.73 13.31 7.23
CA PHE A 19 2.12 13.04 8.53
C PHE A 19 3.03 13.44 9.70
N THR A 20 4.32 13.11 9.59
CA THR A 20 5.30 13.43 10.64
C THR A 20 5.51 14.93 10.76
N ALA A 21 5.67 15.63 9.62
CA ALA A 21 5.86 17.08 9.60
C ALA A 21 4.62 17.82 10.15
N PHE A 22 3.40 17.35 9.86
CA PHE A 22 2.19 17.88 10.49
C PHE A 22 2.21 17.73 12.01
N LEU A 23 2.59 16.56 12.52
CA LEU A 23 2.66 16.32 13.95
C LEU A 23 3.71 17.20 14.63
N LEU A 24 4.90 17.35 14.04
CA LEU A 24 5.94 18.23 14.56
C LEU A 24 5.48 19.70 14.59
N ASP A 25 4.72 20.12 13.60
CA ASP A 25 4.11 21.45 13.59
C ASP A 25 3.08 21.64 14.71
N LEU A 26 2.25 20.63 15.01
CA LEU A 26 1.35 20.68 16.16
C LEU A 26 2.13 20.77 17.49
N ILE A 27 3.21 20.00 17.62
CA ILE A 27 4.11 20.05 18.78
C ILE A 27 4.76 21.44 18.89
N ALA A 28 5.19 22.02 17.77
CA ALA A 28 5.78 23.35 17.74
C ALA A 28 4.80 24.44 18.22
N ILE A 29 3.53 24.35 17.83
CA ILE A 29 2.48 25.25 18.31
C ILE A 29 2.24 25.04 19.81
N TRP A 30 2.12 23.79 20.24
CA TRP A 30 1.80 23.45 21.62
C TRP A 30 2.93 23.84 22.59
N ARG A 31 4.18 23.55 22.23
CA ARG A 31 5.38 23.89 23.03
C ARG A 31 5.89 25.30 22.79
N GLN A 32 5.35 26.01 21.80
CA GLN A 32 5.83 27.33 21.37
C GLN A 32 7.32 27.35 21.01
N ASP A 33 7.83 26.21 20.51
CA ASP A 33 9.25 25.94 20.34
C ASP A 33 9.62 25.92 18.86
N ARG A 34 10.67 26.67 18.53
CA ARG A 34 11.13 26.92 17.15
C ARG A 34 11.89 25.74 16.57
N ASP A 35 12.53 24.92 17.40
CA ASP A 35 13.32 23.80 16.92
C ASP A 35 12.41 22.73 16.30
N TRP A 36 11.25 22.48 16.92
CA TRP A 36 10.20 21.62 16.37
C TRP A 36 9.65 22.14 15.04
N ALA A 37 9.46 23.45 14.91
CA ALA A 37 8.98 24.07 13.68
C ALA A 37 10.01 24.02 12.54
N GLN A 38 11.28 24.21 12.89
CA GLN A 38 12.40 24.09 11.97
C GLN A 38 12.50 22.64 11.47
N ALA A 39 12.38 21.65 12.37
CA ALA A 39 12.36 20.24 12.01
C ALA A 39 11.17 19.91 11.10
N ALA A 40 9.96 20.39 11.42
CA ALA A 40 8.77 20.22 10.60
C ALA A 40 8.95 20.82 9.19
N MET A 41 9.56 22.00 9.09
CA MET A 41 9.88 22.64 7.80
C MET A 41 10.84 21.78 6.97
N VAL A 42 11.90 21.23 7.58
CA VAL A 42 12.86 20.36 6.87
C VAL A 42 12.14 19.11 6.35
N LEU A 43 11.32 18.46 7.19
CA LEU A 43 10.55 17.30 6.76
C LEU A 43 9.58 17.64 5.63
N LEU A 44 8.95 18.81 5.66
CA LEU A 44 8.03 19.25 4.61
C LEU A 44 8.74 19.50 3.27
N TRP A 45 9.98 19.98 3.28
CA TRP A 45 10.81 20.04 2.07
C TRP A 45 11.15 18.65 1.54
N LEU A 46 11.51 17.72 2.42
CA LEU A 46 11.75 16.32 2.05
C LEU A 46 10.47 15.67 1.47
N THR A 47 9.29 16.00 2.03
CA THR A 47 8.00 15.59 1.46
C THR A 47 7.88 16.06 0.02
N LEU A 48 8.11 17.35 -0.26
CA LEU A 48 8.01 17.90 -1.61
C LEU A 48 8.96 17.21 -2.60
N ILE A 49 10.21 16.99 -2.20
CA ILE A 49 11.19 16.26 -3.01
C ILE A 49 10.71 14.83 -3.29
N SER A 50 10.24 14.13 -2.26
CA SER A 50 9.76 12.76 -2.39
C SER A 50 8.49 12.64 -3.26
N VAL A 51 7.62 13.66 -3.26
CA VAL A 51 6.47 13.75 -4.19
C VAL A 51 6.93 13.77 -5.64
N VAL A 52 7.97 14.56 -5.96
CA VAL A 52 8.51 14.62 -7.33
C VAL A 52 9.01 13.24 -7.77
N PHE A 53 9.74 12.55 -6.90
CA PHE A 53 10.20 11.18 -7.19
C PHE A 53 9.03 10.18 -7.30
N ALA A 54 8.00 10.29 -6.46
CA ALA A 54 6.82 9.43 -6.53
C ALA A 54 6.06 9.60 -7.85
N ILE A 55 5.87 10.85 -8.31
CA ILE A 55 5.23 11.17 -9.59
C ILE A 55 6.07 10.60 -10.75
N ALA A 56 7.38 10.87 -10.76
CA ALA A 56 8.28 10.36 -11.80
C ALA A 56 8.26 8.82 -11.87
N ALA A 57 8.32 8.16 -10.72
CA ALA A 57 8.23 6.71 -10.62
C ALA A 57 6.89 6.17 -11.11
N GLY A 58 5.77 6.84 -10.82
CA GLY A 58 4.43 6.44 -11.25
C GLY A 58 4.26 6.55 -12.76
N LEU A 59 4.69 7.68 -13.35
CA LEU A 59 4.69 7.88 -14.80
C LEU A 59 5.60 6.86 -15.50
N TYR A 60 6.75 6.55 -14.92
CA TYR A 60 7.62 5.50 -15.45
C TYR A 60 6.96 4.12 -15.39
N ALA A 61 6.35 3.76 -14.27
CA ALA A 61 5.68 2.47 -14.09
C ALA A 61 4.52 2.27 -15.08
N GLU A 62 3.75 3.34 -15.36
CA GLU A 62 2.68 3.34 -16.36
C GLU A 62 3.18 2.90 -17.76
N THR A 63 4.42 3.24 -18.13
CA THR A 63 5.01 2.80 -19.42
C THR A 63 5.42 1.34 -19.48
N LYS A 64 5.45 0.63 -18.35
CA LYS A 64 5.98 -0.74 -18.23
C LYS A 64 4.92 -1.80 -18.02
N ILE A 65 3.66 -1.39 -17.83
CA ILE A 65 2.55 -2.30 -17.53
C ILE A 65 1.49 -2.25 -18.63
N LEU A 66 0.84 -3.37 -18.89
CA LEU A 66 -0.37 -3.40 -19.72
C LEU A 66 -1.57 -3.01 -18.85
N VAL A 67 -2.26 -1.93 -19.21
CA VAL A 67 -3.43 -1.44 -18.45
C VAL A 67 -4.74 -1.89 -19.14
N PRO A 68 -5.51 -2.81 -18.51
CA PRO A 68 -6.79 -3.26 -19.05
C PRO A 68 -7.79 -2.11 -19.19
N PRO A 69 -8.68 -2.10 -20.21
CA PRO A 69 -9.66 -1.04 -20.40
C PRO A 69 -10.54 -0.74 -19.18
N THR A 70 -10.84 -1.76 -18.38
CA THR A 70 -11.62 -1.66 -17.13
C THR A 70 -10.92 -0.85 -16.04
N VAL A 71 -9.58 -0.85 -16.00
CA VAL A 71 -8.76 -0.19 -14.96
C VAL A 71 -8.28 1.19 -15.38
N ARG A 72 -8.21 1.47 -16.69
CA ARG A 72 -7.80 2.78 -17.24
C ARG A 72 -8.47 4.00 -16.60
N PRO A 73 -9.81 4.05 -16.39
CA PRO A 73 -10.42 5.21 -15.76
C PRO A 73 -9.99 5.39 -14.29
N ILE A 74 -9.75 4.29 -13.57
CA ILE A 74 -9.27 4.32 -12.18
C ILE A 74 -7.84 4.83 -12.13
N LEU A 75 -6.98 4.37 -13.04
CA LEU A 75 -5.61 4.85 -13.17
C LEU A 75 -5.55 6.34 -13.53
N ALA A 76 -6.40 6.79 -14.44
CA ALA A 76 -6.50 8.20 -14.81
C ALA A 76 -6.94 9.07 -13.62
N ALA A 77 -7.91 8.61 -12.83
CA ALA A 77 -8.34 9.28 -11.61
C ALA A 77 -7.19 9.33 -10.58
N HIS A 78 -6.54 8.20 -10.30
CA HIS A 78 -5.38 8.15 -9.38
C HIS A 78 -4.25 9.09 -9.80
N ARG A 79 -3.92 9.14 -11.10
CA ARG A 79 -2.90 10.04 -11.65
C ARG A 79 -3.29 11.50 -11.44
N ARG A 80 -4.52 11.88 -11.79
CA ARG A 80 -5.02 13.24 -11.59
C ARG A 80 -4.98 13.63 -10.12
N ASP A 81 -5.48 12.77 -9.25
CA ASP A 81 -5.60 13.03 -7.82
C ASP A 81 -4.20 13.09 -7.16
N GLY A 82 -3.24 12.29 -7.63
CA GLY A 82 -1.83 12.37 -7.25
C GLY A 82 -1.17 13.68 -7.65
N LEU A 83 -1.44 14.20 -8.85
CA LEU A 83 -0.94 15.51 -9.29
C LEU A 83 -1.56 16.66 -8.49
N ILE A 84 -2.87 16.60 -8.23
CA ILE A 84 -3.57 17.59 -7.38
C ILE A 84 -2.99 17.56 -5.96
N THR A 85 -2.77 16.38 -5.40
CA THR A 85 -2.15 16.20 -4.08
C THR A 85 -0.75 16.80 -4.05
N GLY A 86 0.07 16.56 -5.09
CA GLY A 86 1.40 17.14 -5.19
C GLY A 86 1.39 18.67 -5.26
N ALA A 87 0.49 19.25 -6.05
CA ALA A 87 0.30 20.70 -6.12
C ALA A 87 -0.15 21.28 -4.76
N LEU A 88 -1.07 20.60 -4.08
CA LEU A 88 -1.52 21.00 -2.74
C LEU A 88 -0.37 20.96 -1.72
N ILE A 89 0.48 19.93 -1.74
CA ILE A 89 1.67 19.84 -0.89
C ILE A 89 2.63 21.02 -1.17
N ALA A 90 2.82 21.40 -2.45
CA ALA A 90 3.61 22.58 -2.78
C ALA A 90 3.00 23.88 -2.20
N VAL A 91 1.67 24.02 -2.25
CA VAL A 91 0.96 25.14 -1.60
C VAL A 91 1.19 25.11 -0.08
N VAL A 92 1.12 23.94 0.56
CA VAL A 92 1.41 23.78 2.00
C VAL A 92 2.83 24.26 2.30
N VAL A 93 3.84 23.84 1.52
CA VAL A 93 5.25 24.29 1.67
C VAL A 93 5.35 25.81 1.56
N ILE A 94 4.71 26.43 0.57
CA ILE A 94 4.74 27.89 0.37
C ILE A 94 4.11 28.62 1.56
N LEU A 95 2.93 28.18 2.00
CA LEU A 95 2.26 28.78 3.16
C LEU A 95 3.14 28.62 4.40
N ARG A 96 3.71 27.42 4.61
CA ARG A 96 4.63 27.16 5.71
C ARG A 96 5.83 28.06 5.69
N MET A 97 6.48 28.25 4.55
CA MET A 97 7.64 29.15 4.41
C MET A 97 7.29 30.57 4.83
N ARG A 98 6.13 31.08 4.40
CA ARG A 98 5.65 32.41 4.78
C ARG A 98 5.42 32.50 6.29
N THR A 99 4.76 31.51 6.89
CA THR A 99 4.52 31.50 8.35
C THR A 99 5.82 31.46 9.15
N HIS A 100 6.77 30.65 8.70
CA HIS A 100 8.06 30.47 9.36
C HIS A 100 8.93 31.74 9.25
N ALA A 101 8.89 32.42 8.11
CA ALA A 101 9.54 33.72 7.93
C ALA A 101 8.96 34.80 8.87
N ILE A 102 7.63 34.90 8.97
CA ILE A 102 6.95 35.84 9.88
C ILE A 102 7.31 35.54 11.34
N TRP A 103 7.37 34.26 11.71
CA TRP A 103 7.71 33.88 13.07
C TRP A 103 9.16 34.22 13.43
N ARG A 104 10.10 34.05 12.49
CA ARG A 104 11.51 34.45 12.66
C ARG A 104 11.69 35.96 12.86
N THR A 105 10.83 36.80 12.27
CA THR A 105 10.95 38.26 12.37
C THR A 105 10.24 38.84 13.60
N THR A 106 9.06 38.30 13.95
CA THR A 106 8.28 38.76 15.13
C THR A 106 8.89 38.35 16.46
N ALA A 107 9.65 37.26 16.46
CA ALA A 107 10.47 36.73 17.54
C ALA A 107 11.50 37.68 18.18
N LYS A 108 11.82 38.82 17.56
CA LYS A 108 12.83 39.78 18.05
C LYS A 108 12.26 40.88 18.99
N GLY A 109 11.04 40.70 19.50
CA GLY A 109 10.38 41.66 20.40
C GLY A 109 9.48 41.00 21.45
N ASN A 110 8.81 41.82 22.28
CA ASN A 110 8.02 41.44 23.47
C ASN A 110 7.20 40.14 23.29
N GLU A 111 7.58 39.10 24.04
CA GLU A 111 7.25 37.68 23.79
C GLU A 111 5.76 37.35 23.82
N ARG A 112 4.99 38.01 24.71
CA ARG A 112 3.57 37.73 24.91
C ARG A 112 2.66 38.32 23.82
N LEU A 113 3.06 39.47 23.24
CA LEU A 113 2.36 40.11 22.11
C LEU A 113 2.79 39.52 20.76
N SER A 114 3.90 38.78 20.74
CA SER A 114 4.45 38.06 19.59
C SER A 114 3.63 36.81 19.25
N TRP A 115 3.15 36.04 20.23
CA TRP A 115 2.47 34.76 19.99
C TRP A 115 1.14 34.89 19.21
N SER A 116 0.28 35.83 19.59
CA SER A 116 -1.03 36.03 18.93
C SER A 116 -0.91 36.53 17.49
N ARG A 117 0.19 37.22 17.15
CA ARG A 117 0.55 37.61 15.77
C ARG A 117 1.27 36.50 15.02
N ALA A 118 2.04 35.66 15.69
CA ALA A 118 2.76 34.54 15.09
C ALA A 118 1.84 33.34 14.76
N ILE A 119 0.78 33.09 15.52
CA ILE A 119 -0.10 31.91 15.34
C ILE A 119 -1.18 32.09 14.27
N LYS A 120 -1.73 33.31 14.07
CA LYS A 120 -2.79 33.54 13.06
C LYS A 120 -2.40 33.14 11.63
N PRO A 121 -1.17 33.41 11.16
CA PRO A 121 -0.70 32.92 9.87
C PRO A 121 -0.67 31.40 9.73
N TRP A 122 -0.66 30.64 10.83
CA TRP A 122 -0.61 29.18 10.80
C TRP A 122 -1.94 28.54 10.42
N TYR A 123 -3.09 29.20 10.65
CA TYR A 123 -4.40 28.63 10.31
C TYR A 123 -4.56 28.23 8.83
N PRO A 124 -4.25 29.08 7.84
CA PRO A 124 -4.34 28.66 6.44
C PRO A 124 -3.34 27.54 6.11
N ALA A 125 -2.15 27.55 6.72
CA ALA A 125 -1.16 26.49 6.52
C ALA A 125 -1.67 25.14 7.08
N LEU A 126 -2.23 25.13 8.29
CA LEU A 126 -2.83 23.94 8.92
C LEU A 126 -4.04 23.43 8.17
N GLY A 127 -4.92 24.31 7.68
CA GLY A 127 -6.06 23.94 6.85
C GLY A 127 -5.65 23.27 5.55
N ALA A 128 -4.68 23.85 4.84
CA ALA A 128 -4.10 23.24 3.64
C ALA A 128 -3.39 21.91 3.95
N TYR A 129 -2.73 21.83 5.12
CA TYR A 129 -2.07 20.60 5.59
C TYR A 129 -3.08 19.46 5.79
N ALA A 130 -4.16 19.73 6.53
CA ALA A 130 -5.21 18.76 6.79
C ALA A 130 -5.84 18.29 5.49
N LEU A 131 -6.11 19.20 4.55
CA LEU A 131 -6.60 18.85 3.22
C LEU A 131 -5.59 17.97 2.46
N GLY A 132 -4.30 18.27 2.56
CA GLY A 132 -3.22 17.46 1.98
C GLY A 132 -3.17 16.04 2.52
N LEU A 133 -3.32 15.89 3.84
CA LEU A 133 -3.39 14.57 4.52
C LEU A 133 -4.61 13.77 4.07
N ILE A 134 -5.76 14.42 3.93
CA ILE A 134 -6.98 13.77 3.43
C ILE A 134 -6.78 13.33 1.98
N MET A 135 -6.28 14.20 1.12
CA MET A 135 -6.09 13.93 -0.30
C MET A 135 -5.05 12.83 -0.56
N ILE A 136 -3.91 12.85 0.14
CA ILE A 136 -2.89 11.81 -0.03
C ILE A 136 -3.40 10.44 0.44
N SER A 137 -4.21 10.42 1.50
CA SER A 137 -4.83 9.19 2.01
C SER A 137 -5.86 8.65 1.02
N ALA A 138 -6.75 9.51 0.51
CA ALA A 138 -7.74 9.14 -0.50
C ALA A 138 -7.07 8.63 -1.80
N THR A 139 -6.02 9.32 -2.27
CA THR A 139 -5.23 8.91 -3.43
C THR A 139 -4.57 7.55 -3.20
N GLY A 140 -4.06 7.31 -1.99
CA GLY A 140 -3.50 6.04 -1.56
C GLY A 140 -4.51 4.89 -1.58
N VAL A 141 -5.76 5.13 -1.14
CA VAL A 141 -6.84 4.12 -1.20
C VAL A 141 -7.15 3.73 -2.65
N VAL A 142 -7.27 4.71 -3.55
CA VAL A 142 -7.48 4.43 -5.00
C VAL A 142 -6.26 3.72 -5.60
N GLY A 143 -5.04 4.10 -5.18
CA GLY A 143 -3.82 3.38 -5.56
C GLY A 143 -3.83 1.92 -5.13
N GLY A 144 -4.27 1.67 -3.89
CA GLY A 144 -4.41 0.33 -3.32
C GLY A 144 -5.43 -0.52 -4.08
N SER A 145 -6.60 0.00 -4.44
CA SER A 145 -7.62 -0.77 -5.17
C SER A 145 -7.17 -1.21 -6.56
N MET A 146 -6.32 -0.44 -7.23
CA MET A 146 -5.73 -0.87 -8.51
C MET A 146 -4.84 -2.12 -8.34
N VAL A 147 -4.10 -2.22 -7.24
CA VAL A 147 -3.19 -3.34 -7.00
C VAL A 147 -3.93 -4.53 -6.37
N TYR A 148 -4.70 -4.30 -5.30
CA TYR A 148 -5.33 -5.35 -4.51
C TYR A 148 -6.63 -5.88 -5.14
N ASP A 149 -7.44 -5.03 -5.76
CA ASP A 149 -8.72 -5.46 -6.34
C ASP A 149 -8.56 -5.82 -7.83
N HIS A 150 -7.71 -5.10 -8.56
CA HIS A 150 -7.56 -5.25 -10.02
C HIS A 150 -6.25 -5.91 -10.46
N GLY A 151 -5.32 -6.21 -9.53
CA GLY A 151 -4.07 -6.90 -9.86
C GLY A 151 -3.13 -6.11 -10.79
N LEU A 152 -3.25 -4.79 -10.83
CA LEU A 152 -2.45 -3.95 -11.72
C LEU A 152 -0.97 -3.98 -11.27
N GLY A 153 -0.08 -4.43 -12.16
CA GLY A 153 1.36 -4.51 -11.88
C GLY A 153 1.85 -5.77 -11.15
N VAL A 154 0.95 -6.71 -10.83
CA VAL A 154 1.31 -8.05 -10.26
C VAL A 154 1.22 -9.18 -11.28
N ALA A 155 0.59 -8.98 -12.44
CA ALA A 155 0.54 -9.99 -13.50
C ALA A 155 1.88 -10.04 -14.26
N THR A 156 2.72 -11.02 -13.93
CA THR A 156 3.83 -11.45 -14.80
C THR A 156 3.26 -12.10 -16.06
N ALA A 157 3.90 -11.84 -17.20
CA ALA A 157 3.63 -12.47 -18.50
C ALA A 157 3.51 -14.00 -18.42
N PRO A 158 2.84 -14.67 -19.38
CA PRO A 158 2.66 -16.12 -19.36
C PRO A 158 4.02 -16.83 -19.36
N ALA A 159 4.28 -17.70 -18.39
CA ALA A 159 5.52 -18.48 -18.37
C ALA A 159 5.49 -19.52 -19.51
N PRO A 160 6.52 -19.58 -20.38
CA PRO A 160 6.67 -20.66 -21.33
C PRO A 160 7.23 -21.90 -20.61
N ASN A 161 6.52 -23.02 -20.75
CA ASN A 161 6.99 -24.41 -20.63
C ASN A 161 7.88 -24.76 -19.43
N LEU A 162 7.29 -25.37 -18.39
CA LEU A 162 8.03 -26.24 -17.46
C LEU A 162 7.35 -27.61 -17.38
N VAL A 163 7.73 -28.47 -18.33
CA VAL A 163 7.73 -29.92 -18.13
C VAL A 163 8.99 -30.26 -17.34
N SER A 164 8.89 -31.24 -16.43
CA SER A 164 10.00 -31.91 -15.73
C SER A 164 10.61 -31.21 -14.49
N SER A 165 9.98 -31.42 -13.33
CA SER A 165 10.70 -31.71 -12.08
C SER A 165 9.77 -32.41 -11.10
N ALA A 166 9.51 -33.69 -11.36
CA ALA A 166 8.78 -34.59 -10.47
C ALA A 166 9.63 -35.81 -10.15
N LYS A 167 10.82 -35.61 -9.58
CA LYS A 167 11.60 -36.68 -8.94
C LYS A 167 12.36 -36.12 -7.76
N ASN A 168 11.87 -36.45 -6.57
CA ASN A 168 12.49 -36.43 -5.23
C ASN A 168 11.65 -35.65 -4.21
N LYS A 169 10.77 -36.37 -3.50
CA LYS A 169 10.22 -35.94 -2.20
C LYS A 169 10.53 -37.02 -1.15
N PRO A 170 11.17 -36.71 -0.01
CA PRO A 170 11.28 -37.60 1.14
C PRO A 170 9.94 -37.69 1.91
N PRO A 171 9.73 -38.74 2.72
CA PRO A 171 8.46 -38.99 3.38
C PRO A 171 8.30 -38.13 4.64
N VAL A 172 7.14 -37.50 4.80
CA VAL A 172 6.74 -36.87 6.08
C VAL A 172 5.39 -37.41 6.49
N THR A 173 5.38 -38.02 7.67
CA THR A 173 4.26 -38.59 8.43
C THR A 173 3.28 -37.54 8.97
N PRO A 174 2.05 -37.95 9.33
CA PRO A 174 0.87 -37.08 9.27
C PRO A 174 0.62 -36.29 10.55
N ALA A 175 0.41 -34.98 10.42
CA ALA A 175 -0.35 -34.21 11.40
C ALA A 175 -1.84 -34.31 11.04
N THR A 176 -2.58 -34.99 11.89
CA THR A 176 -3.99 -35.32 11.76
C THR A 176 -4.91 -34.09 11.71
N ASN A 177 -5.42 -33.78 10.52
CA ASN A 177 -6.69 -33.08 10.31
C ASN A 177 -7.45 -33.84 9.23
N SER A 178 -8.56 -34.47 9.61
CA SER A 178 -9.23 -35.58 8.92
C SER A 178 -9.85 -35.22 7.55
N GLY A 179 -9.01 -34.96 6.56
CA GLY A 179 -9.37 -34.82 5.15
C GLY A 179 -8.63 -35.85 4.30
N ASN A 180 -9.28 -36.39 3.28
CA ASN A 180 -8.65 -37.34 2.36
C ASN A 180 -7.74 -36.57 1.38
N VAL A 181 -6.43 -36.72 1.54
CA VAL A 181 -5.40 -36.07 0.69
C VAL A 181 -5.60 -36.39 -0.80
N ALA A 182 -5.97 -37.62 -1.14
CA ALA A 182 -6.23 -38.03 -2.52
C ALA A 182 -7.47 -37.32 -3.09
N ALA A 183 -8.52 -37.19 -2.28
CA ALA A 183 -9.72 -36.45 -2.67
C ALA A 183 -9.43 -34.94 -2.82
N GLY A 184 -8.62 -34.36 -1.92
CA GLY A 184 -8.17 -32.97 -2.01
C GLY A 184 -7.33 -32.72 -3.26
N ARG A 185 -6.44 -33.65 -3.63
CA ARG A 185 -5.65 -33.58 -4.86
C ARG A 185 -6.53 -33.65 -6.11
N ALA A 186 -7.51 -34.56 -6.14
CA ALA A 186 -8.45 -34.69 -7.24
C ALA A 186 -9.32 -33.43 -7.41
N LEU A 187 -9.82 -32.89 -6.29
CA LEU A 187 -10.61 -31.67 -6.25
C LEU A 187 -9.80 -30.44 -6.69
N TYR A 188 -8.54 -30.35 -6.25
CA TYR A 188 -7.63 -29.30 -6.70
C TYR A 188 -7.42 -29.38 -8.22
N ALA A 189 -7.21 -30.59 -8.75
CA ALA A 189 -7.04 -30.82 -10.18
C ALA A 189 -8.28 -30.44 -10.99
N SER A 190 -9.49 -30.71 -10.50
CA SER A 190 -10.74 -30.39 -11.22
C SER A 190 -11.17 -28.94 -11.13
N THR A 191 -10.87 -28.27 -10.01
CA THR A 191 -11.52 -27.00 -9.65
C THR A 191 -10.55 -25.83 -9.52
N CYS A 192 -9.31 -26.08 -9.09
CA CYS A 192 -8.36 -25.02 -8.75
C CYS A 192 -7.23 -24.88 -9.78
N SER A 193 -6.84 -25.98 -10.41
CA SER A 193 -5.65 -26.06 -11.28
C SER A 193 -5.74 -25.14 -12.51
N ARG A 194 -6.97 -24.84 -12.97
CA ARG A 194 -7.22 -23.97 -14.11
C ARG A 194 -6.73 -22.54 -13.89
N CYS A 195 -6.74 -22.06 -12.64
CA CYS A 195 -6.30 -20.71 -12.29
C CYS A 195 -4.98 -20.69 -11.51
N HIS A 196 -4.73 -21.71 -10.67
CA HIS A 196 -3.56 -21.78 -9.80
C HIS A 196 -2.41 -22.64 -10.34
N GLY A 197 -2.58 -23.26 -11.51
CA GLY A 197 -1.59 -24.15 -12.11
C GLY A 197 -1.68 -25.60 -11.61
N PRO A 198 -0.86 -26.52 -12.16
CA PRO A 198 -0.94 -27.94 -11.86
C PRO A 198 -0.46 -28.29 -10.44
N THR A 199 0.36 -27.43 -9.84
CA THR A 199 0.86 -27.54 -8.47
C THR A 199 0.32 -26.39 -7.62
N PRO A 200 -0.28 -26.65 -6.46
CA PRO A 200 -0.77 -25.57 -5.61
C PRO A 200 0.38 -24.67 -5.15
N PRO A 201 0.20 -23.34 -5.22
CA PRO A 201 1.17 -22.39 -4.68
C PRO A 201 1.19 -22.39 -3.15
N PHE A 202 0.27 -23.14 -2.53
CA PHE A 202 0.05 -23.20 -1.09
C PHE A 202 0.61 -24.52 -0.56
N THR A 203 1.74 -24.45 0.13
CA THR A 203 2.40 -25.57 0.82
C THR A 203 2.10 -25.54 2.32
N HIS A 204 2.64 -26.50 3.06
CA HIS A 204 2.56 -26.57 4.52
C HIS A 204 2.88 -25.22 5.23
N SER A 205 3.77 -24.38 4.67
CA SER A 205 4.15 -23.10 5.31
C SER A 205 2.99 -22.09 5.40
N LEU A 206 2.12 -22.03 4.39
CA LEU A 206 0.98 -21.11 4.38
C LEU A 206 -0.17 -21.62 5.23
N VAL A 207 -0.39 -22.94 5.24
CA VAL A 207 -1.39 -23.54 6.13
C VAL A 207 -0.96 -23.39 7.59
N SER A 208 0.34 -23.47 7.87
CA SER A 208 0.90 -23.24 9.20
C SER A 208 0.78 -21.78 9.66
N SER A 209 0.83 -20.79 8.76
CA SER A 209 0.72 -19.38 9.13
C SER A 209 -0.73 -18.89 9.29
N MET A 210 -1.66 -19.40 8.48
CA MET A 210 -3.09 -19.06 8.56
C MET A 210 -3.88 -19.96 9.52
N GLY A 211 -3.32 -21.12 9.88
CA GLY A 211 -4.02 -22.18 10.59
C GLY A 211 -4.97 -22.96 9.69
N ALA A 212 -5.10 -24.28 9.92
CA ALA A 212 -5.94 -25.16 9.12
C ALA A 212 -7.40 -24.67 9.03
N SER A 213 -7.99 -24.28 10.16
CA SER A 213 -9.37 -23.76 10.22
C SER A 213 -9.54 -22.40 9.54
N GLY A 214 -8.52 -21.54 9.58
CA GLY A 214 -8.53 -20.25 8.88
C GLY A 214 -8.53 -20.44 7.37
N MET A 215 -7.70 -21.38 6.88
CA MET A 215 -7.64 -21.74 5.47
C MET A 215 -8.93 -22.41 4.98
N GLU A 216 -9.52 -23.33 5.76
CA GLU A 216 -10.80 -23.97 5.43
C GLU A 216 -11.94 -22.94 5.27
N ASN A 217 -12.02 -21.98 6.19
CA ASN A 217 -13.01 -20.90 6.13
C ASN A 217 -12.78 -19.98 4.92
N PHE A 218 -11.55 -19.63 4.62
CA PHE A 218 -11.24 -18.82 3.45
C PHE A 218 -11.65 -19.52 2.15
N ILE A 219 -11.27 -20.79 1.99
CA ILE A 219 -11.60 -21.57 0.79
C ILE A 219 -13.11 -21.72 0.64
N SER A 220 -13.82 -22.09 1.70
CA SER A 220 -15.27 -22.33 1.63
C SER A 220 -16.13 -21.07 1.49
N THR A 221 -15.56 -19.87 1.65
CA THR A 221 -16.31 -18.60 1.54
C THR A 221 -15.89 -17.75 0.36
N ARG A 222 -14.65 -17.91 -0.14
CA ARG A 222 -14.08 -17.04 -1.17
C ARG A 222 -13.65 -17.78 -2.44
N MET A 223 -13.57 -19.11 -2.44
CA MET A 223 -12.98 -19.87 -3.55
C MET A 223 -13.84 -21.07 -4.00
N PRO A 224 -14.03 -21.27 -5.32
CA PRO A 224 -13.77 -20.35 -6.42
C PRO A 224 -14.56 -19.03 -6.34
N PRO A 225 -14.03 -17.92 -6.89
CA PRO A 225 -14.78 -16.67 -6.98
C PRO A 225 -16.11 -16.86 -7.71
N GLY A 226 -17.21 -16.50 -7.05
CA GLY A 226 -18.57 -16.64 -7.57
C GLY A 226 -19.24 -17.99 -7.33
N ASN A 227 -18.50 -19.04 -6.93
CA ASN A 227 -19.09 -20.33 -6.55
C ASN A 227 -18.20 -21.07 -5.53
N PRO A 228 -18.31 -20.75 -4.23
CA PRO A 228 -17.45 -21.32 -3.20
C PRO A 228 -17.64 -22.83 -3.02
N VAL A 229 -16.56 -23.57 -2.78
CA VAL A 229 -16.66 -25.00 -2.45
C VAL A 229 -17.23 -25.20 -1.05
N SER A 230 -17.85 -26.37 -0.83
CA SER A 230 -18.39 -26.72 0.49
C SER A 230 -17.29 -26.80 1.57
N LYS A 231 -17.66 -26.63 2.84
CA LYS A 231 -16.72 -26.79 3.97
C LYS A 231 -16.02 -28.16 3.98
N ALA A 232 -16.73 -29.22 3.59
CA ALA A 232 -16.18 -30.57 3.48
C ALA A 232 -15.11 -30.66 2.36
N ALA A 233 -15.35 -30.01 1.23
CA ALA A 233 -14.40 -29.91 0.12
C ALA A 233 -13.18 -29.06 0.49
N ALA A 234 -13.37 -27.94 1.20
CA ALA A 234 -12.30 -27.10 1.73
C ALA A 234 -11.37 -27.89 2.68
N LYS A 235 -11.94 -28.72 3.57
CA LYS A 235 -11.19 -29.59 4.48
C LYS A 235 -10.29 -30.59 3.74
N GLN A 236 -10.76 -31.15 2.63
CA GLN A 236 -9.95 -32.04 1.79
C GLN A 236 -8.80 -31.30 1.10
N LEU A 237 -9.05 -30.07 0.61
CA LEU A 237 -8.02 -29.22 0.00
C LEU A 237 -6.92 -28.85 1.01
N VAL A 238 -7.29 -28.47 2.23
CA VAL A 238 -6.33 -28.14 3.30
C VAL A 238 -5.49 -29.36 3.70
N ALA A 239 -6.08 -30.56 3.76
CA ALA A 239 -5.33 -31.79 3.97
C ALA A 239 -4.32 -32.07 2.85
N TYR A 240 -4.70 -31.82 1.59
CA TYR A 240 -3.78 -31.91 0.46
C TYR A 240 -2.66 -30.88 0.54
N PHE A 241 -2.94 -29.62 0.85
CA PHE A 241 -1.92 -28.57 0.97
C PHE A 241 -0.94 -28.84 2.13
N ASN A 242 -1.41 -29.37 3.24
CA ASN A 242 -0.56 -29.80 4.36
C ASN A 242 0.35 -30.99 4.00
N SER A 243 -0.05 -31.82 3.04
CA SER A 243 0.74 -32.95 2.59
C SER A 243 1.88 -32.57 1.63
N LEU A 244 1.91 -31.30 1.17
CA LEU A 244 2.90 -30.76 0.23
C LEU A 244 4.00 -30.00 0.95
#